data_AF-A0AAW5L5Q0-F1
#
_entry.id   AF-A0AAW5L5Q0-F1
#
_cell.length_a   1.000
_cell.length_b   1.000
_cell.length_c   1.000
_cell.angle_alpha   90.00
_cell.angle_beta   90.00
_cell.angle_gamma   90.00
#
_symmetry.space_group_name_H-M   'P 1'
#
loop_
_entity.id
_entity.type
_entity.pdbx_description
1 polymer ?
#
loop_
_entity_poly.entity_id
_entity_poly.type
_entity_poly.pdbx_seq_one_letter_code
_entity_poly.pdbx_strand_id
1 'polypeptide(L)'
;MKKSKNKSIRIQILNLQDEHCMGCQKIPAYRKSGNRKTSWCADKCKIGKQIKQLGDTLLEGRNETMAEQLAEERNWDVLCEKAEKLREQKLSWAKIANRLGVSESTLYHNVAKRREQKEGMRNRAKRSGTKPLAQDAKVVREKNEHFEERDNGMHQTELKAELEKLKEQFQNREEEYTTLLNERNQLSEKKWELEAELRKTQIRISAAEETADMERKHRLECQARAQALGIALKAIL
;
A
#
# COMPACT_ATOMS: atom_id res chain seq x y z
N MET A 1 -9.22 13.07 -17.42
CA MET A 1 -8.47 12.65 -18.64
C MET A 1 -7.89 11.23 -18.54
N LYS A 2 -7.15 10.85 -17.47
CA LYS A 2 -6.55 9.50 -17.30
C LYS A 2 -7.54 8.34 -17.40
N LYS A 3 -8.74 8.45 -16.80
CA LYS A 3 -9.80 7.41 -16.86
C LYS A 3 -10.28 7.11 -18.30
N SER A 4 -10.46 8.13 -19.13
CA SER A 4 -10.89 7.97 -20.53
C SER A 4 -9.80 7.30 -21.39
N LYS A 5 -8.53 7.71 -21.20
CA LYS A 5 -7.37 7.09 -21.85
C LYS A 5 -7.23 5.60 -21.47
N ASN A 6 -7.39 5.26 -20.19
CA ASN A 6 -7.33 3.88 -19.72
C ASN A 6 -8.47 3.02 -20.27
N LYS A 7 -9.68 3.58 -20.40
CA LYS A 7 -10.82 2.90 -21.03
C LYS A 7 -10.52 2.59 -22.50
N SER A 8 -9.97 3.56 -23.24
CA SER A 8 -9.58 3.38 -24.63
C SER A 8 -8.51 2.29 -24.81
N ILE A 9 -7.47 2.29 -23.97
CA ILE A 9 -6.41 1.25 -24.01
C ILE A 9 -6.98 -0.15 -23.72
N ARG A 10 -7.92 -0.28 -22.77
CA ARG A 10 -8.58 -1.57 -22.48
C ARG A 10 -9.38 -2.09 -23.67
N ILE A 11 -10.09 -1.22 -24.38
CA ILE A 11 -10.83 -1.58 -25.61
C ILE A 11 -9.85 -2.03 -26.71
N GLN A 12 -8.71 -1.33 -26.88
CA GLN A 12 -7.68 -1.74 -27.83
C GLN A 12 -7.11 -3.13 -27.52
N ILE A 13 -6.88 -3.45 -26.25
CA ILE A 13 -6.43 -4.78 -25.82
C ILE A 13 -7.47 -5.84 -26.19
N LEU A 14 -8.76 -5.60 -25.92
CA LEU A 14 -9.84 -6.53 -26.24
C LEU A 14 -9.95 -6.77 -27.76
N ASN A 15 -9.94 -5.71 -28.57
CA ASN A 15 -10.00 -5.84 -30.03
C ASN A 15 -8.80 -6.64 -30.57
N LEU A 16 -7.59 -6.39 -30.08
CA LEU A 16 -6.40 -7.17 -30.47
C LEU A 16 -6.49 -8.64 -30.08
N GLN A 17 -7.17 -8.95 -28.97
CA GLN A 17 -7.43 -10.33 -28.57
C GLN A 17 -8.45 -10.98 -29.49
N ASP A 18 -9.57 -10.32 -29.75
CA ASP A 18 -10.66 -10.85 -30.57
C ASP A 18 -10.23 -11.05 -32.03
N GLU A 19 -9.45 -10.12 -32.60
CA GLU A 19 -9.00 -10.17 -34.00
C GLU A 19 -7.86 -11.15 -34.26
N HIS A 20 -7.00 -11.41 -33.27
CA HIS A 20 -5.73 -12.11 -33.51
C HIS A 20 -5.44 -13.29 -32.58
N CYS A 21 -6.18 -13.46 -31.48
CA CYS A 21 -5.89 -14.49 -30.48
C CYS A 21 -6.83 -15.70 -30.56
N MET A 22 -6.97 -16.32 -31.74
CA MET A 22 -7.78 -17.54 -31.96
C MET A 22 -7.07 -18.88 -31.61
N GLY A 23 -6.00 -18.82 -30.81
CA GLY A 23 -5.17 -19.97 -30.45
C GLY A 23 -3.84 -20.01 -31.21
N CYS A 24 -2.74 -19.74 -30.50
CA CYS A 24 -1.42 -19.71 -31.13
C CYS A 24 -0.93 -21.14 -31.46
N GLN A 25 -0.65 -21.38 -32.73
CA GLN A 25 -0.30 -22.71 -33.28
C GLN A 25 1.06 -23.25 -32.78
N LYS A 26 1.96 -22.38 -32.31
CA LYS A 26 3.32 -22.72 -31.84
C LYS A 26 3.52 -22.58 -30.33
N ILE A 27 2.49 -22.78 -29.51
CA ILE A 27 2.71 -22.84 -28.05
C ILE A 27 3.33 -24.22 -27.75
N PRO A 28 4.57 -24.29 -27.20
CA PRO A 28 5.15 -25.58 -26.83
C PRO A 28 4.25 -26.30 -25.84
N ALA A 29 3.93 -27.57 -26.12
CA ALA A 29 3.15 -28.41 -25.22
C ALA A 29 4.00 -28.77 -23.98
N TYR A 30 4.11 -27.87 -23.01
CA TYR A 30 4.83 -28.11 -21.77
C TYR A 30 3.97 -27.82 -20.54
N ARG A 31 3.67 -28.91 -19.81
CA ARG A 31 3.10 -29.10 -18.46
C ARG A 31 1.92 -28.21 -17.98
N LYS A 32 0.95 -28.91 -17.37
CA LYS A 32 -0.37 -28.49 -16.85
C LYS A 32 -0.35 -27.48 -15.68
N SER A 33 0.29 -26.31 -15.79
CA SER A 33 0.16 -25.25 -14.76
C SER A 33 -0.27 -23.91 -15.38
N GLY A 34 -1.45 -23.44 -14.96
CA GLY A 34 -2.34 -22.50 -15.65
C GLY A 34 -1.94 -21.03 -15.76
N ASN A 35 -0.67 -20.67 -15.97
CA ASN A 35 -0.30 -19.27 -16.24
C ASN A 35 0.82 -19.09 -17.31
N ARG A 36 1.30 -20.18 -17.92
CA ARG A 36 2.47 -20.12 -18.83
C ARG A 36 2.15 -19.72 -20.27
N LYS A 37 0.93 -19.96 -20.76
CA LYS A 37 0.48 -19.52 -22.10
C LYS A 37 0.56 -18.00 -22.22
N THR A 38 0.17 -17.28 -21.17
CA THR A 38 0.22 -15.82 -21.08
C THR A 38 1.66 -15.30 -21.09
N SER A 39 2.57 -15.92 -20.34
CA SER A 39 4.00 -15.55 -20.35
C SER A 39 4.65 -15.78 -21.72
N TRP A 40 4.42 -16.93 -22.36
CA TRP A 40 4.98 -17.17 -23.69
C TRP A 40 4.48 -16.16 -24.72
N CYS A 41 3.18 -15.86 -24.73
CA CYS A 41 2.64 -14.84 -25.63
C CYS A 41 3.24 -13.46 -25.36
N ALA A 42 3.35 -13.07 -24.09
CA ALA A 42 3.95 -11.80 -23.69
C ALA A 42 5.43 -11.67 -24.11
N ASP A 43 6.18 -12.78 -24.17
CA ASP A 43 7.62 -12.74 -24.43
C ASP A 43 8.00 -13.10 -25.88
N LYS A 44 7.19 -13.90 -26.58
CA LYS A 44 7.53 -14.51 -27.87
C LYS A 44 6.49 -14.26 -28.98
N CYS A 45 5.26 -13.87 -28.66
CA CYS A 45 4.25 -13.52 -29.67
C CYS A 45 4.25 -12.02 -29.94
N LYS A 46 4.17 -11.61 -31.23
CA LYS A 46 4.13 -10.19 -31.61
C LYS A 46 2.90 -9.47 -31.03
N ILE A 47 1.72 -10.08 -31.17
CA ILE A 47 0.47 -9.56 -30.62
C ILE A 47 0.51 -9.56 -29.08
N GLY A 48 1.04 -10.63 -28.48
CA GLY A 48 1.17 -10.70 -27.02
C GLY A 48 2.11 -9.64 -26.43
N LYS A 49 3.19 -9.29 -27.13
CA LYS A 49 4.06 -8.15 -26.75
C LYS A 49 3.33 -6.82 -26.83
N GLN A 50 2.53 -6.59 -27.87
CA GLN A 50 1.75 -5.36 -28.00
C GLN A 50 0.70 -5.23 -26.90
N ILE A 51 -0.02 -6.32 -26.60
CA ILE A 51 -0.96 -6.38 -25.47
C ILE A 51 -0.25 -6.10 -24.15
N LYS A 52 0.94 -6.68 -23.94
CA LYS A 52 1.76 -6.44 -22.74
C LYS A 52 2.11 -4.97 -22.60
N GLN A 53 2.61 -4.33 -23.66
CA GLN A 53 2.96 -2.90 -23.66
C GLN A 53 1.75 -2.02 -23.35
N LEU A 54 0.59 -2.29 -23.93
CA LEU A 54 -0.65 -1.58 -23.61
C LEU A 54 -1.06 -1.78 -22.14
N GLY A 55 -0.89 -2.99 -21.61
CA GLY A 55 -1.11 -3.32 -20.21
C GLY A 55 -0.15 -2.59 -19.26
N ASP A 56 1.13 -2.50 -19.62
CA ASP A 56 2.15 -1.79 -18.84
C ASP A 56 1.82 -0.29 -18.75
N THR A 57 1.35 0.33 -19.83
CA THR A 57 0.85 1.72 -19.82
C THR A 57 -0.35 1.92 -18.89
N LEU A 58 -1.19 0.90 -18.68
CA LEU A 58 -2.28 0.96 -17.69
C LEU A 58 -1.78 0.91 -16.25
N LEU A 59 -0.58 0.36 -16.04
CA LEU A 59 0.08 0.20 -14.74
C LEU A 59 1.11 1.31 -14.46
N GLU A 60 1.40 2.17 -15.43
CA GLU A 60 2.32 3.29 -15.31
C GLU A 60 1.88 4.26 -14.18
N GLY A 61 2.80 4.50 -13.24
CA GLY A 61 2.59 5.21 -11.98
C GLY A 61 2.12 4.34 -10.80
N ARG A 62 1.61 3.12 -11.02
CA ARG A 62 1.28 2.17 -9.92
C ARG A 62 2.53 1.46 -9.38
N ASN A 63 3.48 1.16 -10.27
CA ASN A 63 4.72 0.49 -9.89
C ASN A 63 5.71 1.45 -9.23
N GLU A 64 5.73 2.72 -9.64
CA GLU A 64 6.50 3.78 -9.00
C GLU A 64 5.98 4.02 -7.58
N THR A 65 4.67 4.17 -7.39
CA THR A 65 4.06 4.31 -6.06
C THR A 65 4.29 3.08 -5.17
N MET A 66 4.27 1.87 -5.71
CA MET A 66 4.67 0.65 -4.98
C MET A 66 6.16 0.68 -4.58
N ALA A 67 7.05 1.10 -5.47
CA ALA A 67 8.48 1.19 -5.19
C ALA A 67 8.80 2.26 -4.14
N GLU A 68 8.12 3.41 -4.21
CA GLU A 68 8.19 4.48 -3.20
C GLU A 68 7.68 4.01 -1.85
N GLN A 69 6.54 3.32 -1.80
CA GLN A 69 6.02 2.71 -0.57
C GLN A 69 7.00 1.70 0.02
N LEU A 70 7.60 0.85 -0.80
CA LEU A 70 8.63 -0.10 -0.35
C LEU A 70 9.90 0.60 0.16
N ALA A 71 10.30 1.72 -0.46
CA ALA A 71 11.44 2.52 0.00
C ALA A 71 11.13 3.23 1.33
N GLU A 72 9.93 3.76 1.48
CA GLU A 72 9.44 4.36 2.73
C GLU A 72 9.36 3.31 3.85
N GLU A 73 8.83 2.11 3.56
CA GLU A 73 8.79 1.00 4.52
C GLU A 73 10.18 0.56 4.98
N ARG A 74 11.16 0.48 4.06
CA ARG A 74 12.57 0.18 4.40
C ARG A 74 13.19 1.26 5.28
N ASN A 75 12.89 2.53 5.03
CA ASN A 75 13.35 3.62 5.89
C ASN A 75 12.79 3.45 7.31
N TRP A 76 11.52 3.08 7.43
CA TRP A 76 10.90 2.78 8.72
C TRP A 76 11.47 1.54 9.40
N ASP A 77 11.91 0.51 8.67
CA ASP A 77 12.58 -0.65 9.28
C ASP A 77 13.84 -0.22 10.04
N VAL A 78 14.67 0.63 9.43
CA VAL A 78 15.89 1.17 10.03
C VAL A 78 15.58 2.05 11.24
N LEU A 79 14.58 2.92 11.13
CA LEU A 79 14.15 3.78 12.24
C LEU A 79 13.61 2.96 13.42
N CYS A 80 12.82 1.92 13.16
CA CYS A 80 12.28 1.04 14.18
C CYS A 80 13.39 0.21 14.86
N GLU A 81 14.37 -0.30 14.12
CA GLU A 81 15.50 -1.03 14.72
C GLU A 81 16.32 -0.12 15.65
N LYS A 82 16.60 1.11 15.21
CA LYS A 82 17.30 2.10 16.03
C LYS A 82 16.48 2.48 17.28
N ALA A 83 15.15 2.55 17.15
CA ALA A 83 14.25 2.81 18.27
C ALA A 83 14.23 1.66 19.29
N GLU A 84 14.28 0.40 18.85
CA GLU A 84 14.36 -0.76 19.76
C GLU A 84 15.67 -0.77 20.55
N LYS A 85 16.81 -0.48 19.93
CA LYS A 85 18.11 -0.35 20.63
C LYS A 85 18.13 0.78 21.66
N LEU A 86 17.50 1.92 21.34
CA LEU A 86 17.35 3.01 22.31
C LEU A 86 16.39 2.66 23.44
N ARG A 87 15.40 1.78 23.18
CA ARG A 87 14.48 1.30 24.21
C ARG A 87 15.16 0.33 25.18
N GLU A 88 16.12 -0.47 24.72
CA GLU A 88 16.99 -1.29 25.58
C GLU A 88 17.82 -0.44 26.55
N GLN A 89 18.21 0.77 26.12
CA GLN A 89 18.88 1.78 26.96
C GLN A 89 17.91 2.52 27.91
N LYS A 90 16.68 2.02 28.09
CA LYS A 90 15.63 2.54 28.98
C LYS A 90 15.19 3.98 28.67
N LEU A 91 15.33 4.44 27.43
CA LEU A 91 14.77 5.74 27.00
C LEU A 91 13.25 5.65 26.81
N SER A 92 12.54 6.73 27.16
CA SER A 92 11.11 6.84 26.90
C SER A 92 10.82 7.02 25.40
N TRP A 93 9.64 6.61 24.95
CA TRP A 93 9.24 6.74 23.54
C TRP A 93 9.28 8.19 23.07
N ALA A 94 8.81 9.15 23.87
CA ALA A 94 8.97 10.58 23.62
C ALA A 94 10.44 11.01 23.37
N LYS A 95 11.39 10.55 24.19
CA LYS A 95 12.82 10.88 24.02
C LYS A 95 13.41 10.23 22.77
N ILE A 96 12.98 9.02 22.45
CA ILE A 96 13.43 8.30 21.25
C ILE A 96 12.91 9.00 19.99
N ALA A 97 11.62 9.35 19.97
CA ALA A 97 10.97 10.06 18.88
C ALA A 97 11.67 11.40 18.59
N ASN A 98 11.94 12.19 19.63
CA ASN A 98 12.70 13.43 19.51
C ASN A 98 14.13 13.22 18.95
N ARG A 99 14.84 12.16 19.35
CA ARG A 99 16.18 11.83 18.81
C ARG A 99 16.16 11.35 17.37
N LEU A 100 15.04 10.78 16.92
CA LEU A 100 14.86 10.26 15.56
C LEU A 100 14.17 11.26 14.63
N GLY A 101 13.74 12.42 15.15
CA GLY A 101 13.07 13.46 14.36
C GLY A 101 11.69 13.06 13.86
N VAL A 102 11.01 12.15 14.56
CA VAL A 102 9.67 11.64 14.20
C VAL A 102 8.69 11.85 15.34
N SER A 103 7.39 11.86 15.05
CA SER A 103 6.37 11.94 16.11
C SER A 103 6.31 10.63 16.91
N GLU A 104 6.05 10.76 18.22
CA GLU A 104 5.97 9.61 19.12
C GLU A 104 4.89 8.60 18.69
N SER A 105 3.71 9.08 18.32
CA SER A 105 2.59 8.24 17.89
C SER A 105 2.92 7.43 16.63
N THR A 106 3.53 8.07 15.62
CA THR A 106 3.90 7.40 14.36
C THR A 106 5.01 6.38 14.58
N LEU A 107 6.00 6.71 15.43
CA LEU A 107 7.06 5.79 15.79
C LEU A 107 6.50 4.55 16.51
N TYR A 108 5.66 4.76 17.53
CA TYR A 108 5.06 3.68 18.30
C TYR A 108 4.24 2.74 17.41
N HIS A 109 3.36 3.29 16.57
CA HIS A 109 2.55 2.51 15.62
C HIS A 109 3.41 1.66 14.67
N ASN A 110 4.45 2.24 14.09
CA ASN A 110 5.32 1.54 13.14
C ASN A 110 6.18 0.44 13.80
N VAL A 111 6.59 0.63 15.05
CA VAL A 111 7.30 -0.40 15.84
C VAL A 111 6.35 -1.53 16.22
N ALA A 112 5.14 -1.22 16.70
CA ALA A 112 4.13 -2.21 17.08
C ALA A 112 3.75 -3.11 15.90
N LYS A 113 3.41 -2.50 14.74
CA LYS A 113 3.11 -3.21 13.49
C LYS A 113 4.20 -4.23 13.11
N ARG A 114 5.47 -3.90 13.31
CA ARG A 114 6.61 -4.78 12.97
C ARG A 114 6.84 -5.90 13.98
N ARG A 115 6.52 -5.69 15.25
CA ARG A 115 6.58 -6.75 16.28
C ARG A 115 5.55 -7.83 15.97
N GLU A 116 4.33 -7.43 15.65
CA GLU A 116 3.25 -8.34 15.24
C GLU A 116 3.62 -9.15 13.99
N GLN A 117 4.22 -8.51 12.98
CA GLN A 117 4.68 -9.20 11.77
C GLN A 117 5.79 -10.23 12.07
N LYS A 118 6.75 -9.89 12.92
CA LYS A 118 7.82 -10.84 13.37
C LYS A 118 7.23 -12.02 14.14
N GLU A 119 6.24 -11.79 14.99
CA GLU A 119 5.55 -12.86 15.73
C GLU A 119 4.69 -13.74 14.82
N GLY A 120 3.96 -13.16 13.88
CA GLY A 120 3.20 -13.90 12.87
C GLY A 120 4.07 -14.83 12.01
N MET A 121 5.26 -14.38 11.62
CA MET A 121 6.23 -15.23 10.90
C MET A 121 6.76 -16.37 11.76
N ARG A 122 7.07 -16.13 13.05
CA ARG A 122 7.51 -17.18 14.00
C ARG A 122 6.43 -18.23 14.24
N ASN A 123 5.17 -17.82 14.35
CA ASN A 123 4.05 -18.75 14.54
C ASN A 123 3.78 -19.60 13.29
N ARG A 124 4.03 -19.07 12.09
CA ARG A 124 3.95 -19.83 10.83
C ARG A 124 5.07 -20.84 10.68
N ALA A 125 6.30 -20.48 11.08
CA ALA A 125 7.45 -21.39 11.07
C ALA A 125 7.29 -22.57 12.06
N LYS A 126 6.62 -22.35 13.20
CA LYS A 126 6.31 -23.42 14.17
C LYS A 126 5.28 -24.43 13.64
N ARG A 127 4.35 -24.01 12.78
CA ARG A 127 3.35 -24.90 12.16
C ARG A 127 3.91 -25.77 11.01
N SER A 128 5.05 -25.39 10.43
CA SER A 128 5.74 -26.17 9.39
C SER A 128 6.78 -27.16 9.93
N GLY A 129 6.91 -27.29 11.26
CA GLY A 129 7.74 -28.31 11.88
C GLY A 129 7.15 -29.70 11.67
N THR A 130 7.73 -30.43 10.71
CA THR A 130 7.43 -31.82 10.35
C THR A 130 7.46 -32.73 11.58
N LYS A 131 6.34 -33.37 11.93
CA LYS A 131 6.34 -34.61 12.72
C LYS A 131 6.11 -35.80 11.78
N PRO A 132 6.87 -36.90 11.89
CA PRO A 132 6.81 -38.01 10.95
C PRO A 132 5.51 -38.80 11.09
N LEU A 133 5.00 -39.21 9.93
CA LEU A 133 3.90 -40.15 9.75
C LEU A 133 4.38 -41.54 10.20
N ALA A 134 3.92 -42.03 11.34
CA ALA A 134 4.01 -43.44 11.68
C ALA A 134 2.72 -44.12 11.24
N GLN A 135 2.87 -44.99 10.24
CA GLN A 135 1.91 -46.00 9.83
C GLN A 135 1.75 -46.99 10.98
N ASP A 136 0.52 -47.40 11.28
CA ASP A 136 0.26 -48.76 11.74
C ASP A 136 -1.18 -49.14 11.40
N ALA A 137 -1.29 -50.06 10.45
CA ALA A 137 -2.52 -50.77 10.16
C ALA A 137 -2.67 -51.89 11.20
N LYS A 138 -3.82 -51.95 11.89
CA LYS A 138 -4.28 -53.19 12.50
C LYS A 138 -5.76 -53.39 12.20
N VAL A 139 -5.98 -54.34 11.30
CA VAL A 139 -7.24 -55.04 11.09
C VAL A 139 -7.65 -55.70 12.41
N VAL A 140 -8.80 -55.32 12.96
CA VAL A 140 -9.68 -56.23 13.70
C VAL A 140 -11.10 -55.94 13.26
N ARG A 141 -11.71 -56.99 12.72
CA ARG A 141 -13.07 -57.09 12.25
C ARG A 141 -13.90 -57.54 13.45
N GLU A 142 -14.78 -56.70 13.96
CA GLU A 142 -15.86 -57.17 14.83
C GLU A 142 -17.10 -56.30 14.62
N LYS A 143 -18.18 -56.99 14.25
CA LYS A 143 -19.51 -56.43 14.07
C LYS A 143 -20.03 -56.01 15.45
N ASN A 144 -20.63 -54.83 15.55
CA ASN A 144 -21.80 -54.62 16.39
C ASN A 144 -22.59 -53.46 15.80
N GLU A 145 -23.67 -53.83 15.12
CA GLU A 145 -24.79 -52.94 14.86
C GLU A 145 -25.52 -52.70 16.19
N HIS A 146 -26.11 -51.50 16.30
CA HIS A 146 -27.14 -51.12 17.25
C HIS A 146 -26.69 -50.51 18.59
N PHE A 147 -26.52 -49.18 18.62
CA PHE A 147 -27.41 -48.21 19.29
C PHE A 147 -26.77 -46.81 19.17
N GLU A 148 -27.49 -45.84 18.61
CA GLU A 148 -27.49 -44.39 18.94
C GLU A 148 -27.92 -43.52 17.74
N GLU A 149 -29.18 -43.66 17.36
CA GLU A 149 -29.83 -42.76 16.38
C GLU A 149 -30.50 -41.53 17.03
N ARG A 150 -30.31 -41.30 18.35
CA ARG A 150 -30.91 -40.17 19.07
C ARG A 150 -29.98 -38.97 19.29
N ASP A 151 -28.67 -39.17 19.25
CA ASP A 151 -27.69 -38.11 19.58
C ASP A 151 -27.25 -37.29 18.35
N ASN A 152 -27.30 -37.90 17.17
CA ASN A 152 -26.83 -37.31 15.91
C ASN A 152 -27.66 -36.09 15.46
N GLY A 153 -28.96 -36.05 15.81
CA GLY A 153 -29.86 -34.94 15.45
C GLY A 153 -29.57 -33.65 16.22
N MET A 154 -29.16 -33.76 17.48
CA MET A 154 -28.84 -32.62 18.36
C MET A 154 -27.53 -31.95 17.93
N HIS A 155 -26.50 -32.75 17.63
CA HIS A 155 -25.26 -32.26 17.04
C HIS A 155 -25.44 -31.67 15.64
N GLN A 156 -26.34 -32.22 14.81
CA GLN A 156 -26.64 -31.63 13.50
C GLN A 156 -27.30 -30.26 13.61
N THR A 157 -28.15 -30.05 14.62
CA THR A 157 -28.77 -28.74 14.87
C THR A 157 -27.79 -27.73 15.45
N GLU A 158 -26.88 -28.15 16.35
CA GLU A 158 -25.81 -27.30 16.88
C GLU A 158 -24.85 -26.85 15.77
N LEU A 159 -24.40 -27.79 14.91
CA LEU A 159 -23.55 -27.47 13.76
C LEU A 159 -24.22 -26.50 12.77
N LYS A 160 -25.54 -26.62 12.55
CA LYS A 160 -26.29 -25.68 11.72
C LYS A 160 -26.38 -24.30 12.36
N ALA A 161 -26.61 -24.22 13.67
CA ALA A 161 -26.65 -22.96 14.40
C ALA A 161 -25.28 -22.25 14.41
N GLU A 162 -24.20 -23.00 14.59
CA GLU A 162 -22.83 -22.46 14.49
C GLU A 162 -22.50 -21.97 13.09
N LEU A 163 -22.89 -22.72 12.04
CA LEU A 163 -22.72 -22.32 10.65
C LEU A 163 -23.44 -21.00 10.35
N GLU A 164 -24.67 -20.85 10.85
CA GLU A 164 -25.46 -19.65 10.64
C GLU A 164 -24.84 -18.44 11.36
N LYS A 165 -24.41 -18.62 12.61
CA LYS A 165 -23.66 -17.61 13.36
C LYS A 165 -22.37 -17.18 12.65
N LEU A 166 -21.66 -18.13 12.03
CA LEU A 166 -20.47 -17.83 11.23
C LEU A 166 -20.80 -17.03 9.97
N LYS A 167 -21.89 -17.36 9.26
CA LYS A 167 -22.33 -16.58 8.09
C LYS A 167 -22.67 -15.15 8.47
N GLU A 168 -23.39 -14.97 9.58
CA GLU A 168 -23.79 -13.65 10.07
C GLU A 168 -22.55 -12.82 10.48
N GLN A 169 -21.57 -13.46 11.13
CA GLN A 169 -20.27 -12.82 11.39
C GLN A 169 -19.51 -12.44 10.11
N PHE A 170 -19.55 -13.28 9.08
CA PHE A 170 -18.92 -12.97 7.79
C PHE A 170 -19.60 -11.79 7.09
N GLN A 171 -20.94 -11.75 7.09
CA GLN A 171 -21.71 -10.64 6.53
C GLN A 171 -21.41 -9.33 7.25
N ASN A 172 -21.45 -9.33 8.59
CA ASN A 172 -21.11 -8.14 9.38
C ASN A 172 -19.70 -7.63 9.08
N ARG A 173 -18.71 -8.53 8.96
CA ARG A 173 -17.33 -8.14 8.61
C ARG A 173 -17.20 -7.62 7.17
N GLU A 174 -17.99 -8.15 6.25
CA GLU A 174 -18.02 -7.67 4.88
C GLU A 174 -18.61 -6.24 4.82
N GLU A 175 -19.70 -5.99 5.54
CA GLU A 175 -20.30 -4.65 5.68
C GLU A 175 -19.33 -3.66 6.34
N GLU A 176 -18.68 -4.04 7.43
CA GLU A 176 -17.62 -3.24 8.07
C GLU A 176 -16.49 -2.92 7.09
N TYR A 177 -16.04 -3.90 6.32
CA TYR A 177 -15.00 -3.70 5.31
C TYR A 177 -15.43 -2.71 4.23
N THR A 178 -16.67 -2.82 3.72
CA THR A 178 -17.17 -1.87 2.73
C THR A 178 -17.28 -0.45 3.28
N THR A 179 -17.68 -0.31 4.54
CA THR A 179 -17.75 0.98 5.25
C THR A 179 -16.36 1.60 5.37
N LEU A 180 -15.38 0.85 5.90
CA LEU A 180 -13.99 1.30 6.04
C LEU A 180 -13.35 1.64 4.69
N LEU A 181 -13.68 0.89 3.63
CA LEU A 181 -13.20 1.18 2.29
C LEU A 181 -13.73 2.52 1.77
N ASN A 182 -15.01 2.81 2.00
CA ASN A 182 -15.61 4.09 1.64
C ASN A 182 -15.00 5.25 2.43
N GLU A 183 -14.83 5.09 3.74
CA GLU A 183 -14.16 6.09 4.59
C GLU A 183 -12.73 6.36 4.11
N ARG A 184 -11.97 5.30 3.80
CA ARG A 184 -10.61 5.45 3.26
C ARG A 184 -10.60 6.21 1.94
N ASN A 185 -11.57 5.97 1.06
CA ASN A 185 -11.68 6.70 -0.20
C ASN A 185 -11.99 8.18 0.03
N GLN A 186 -12.93 8.50 0.92
CA GLN A 186 -13.25 9.88 1.30
C GLN A 186 -12.04 10.61 1.93
N LEU A 187 -11.31 9.93 2.81
CA LEU A 187 -10.07 10.48 3.39
C LEU A 187 -9.01 10.73 2.33
N SER A 188 -8.89 9.85 1.34
CA SER A 188 -7.98 10.07 0.23
C SER A 188 -8.36 11.30 -0.59
N GLU A 189 -9.65 11.51 -0.89
CA GLU A 189 -10.12 12.68 -1.63
C GLU A 189 -9.83 13.97 -0.86
N LYS A 190 -10.19 14.03 0.43
CA LYS A 190 -9.87 15.17 1.30
C LYS A 190 -8.37 15.46 1.40
N LYS A 191 -7.54 14.41 1.43
CA LYS A 191 -6.07 14.56 1.42
C LYS A 191 -5.61 15.25 0.13
N TRP A 192 -6.10 14.82 -1.04
CA TRP A 192 -5.75 15.45 -2.32
C TRP A 192 -6.18 16.91 -2.39
N GLU A 193 -7.35 17.24 -1.85
CA GLU A 193 -7.85 18.63 -1.78
C GLU A 193 -6.95 19.51 -0.89
N LEU A 194 -6.60 19.02 0.30
CA LEU A 194 -5.70 19.73 1.21
C LEU A 194 -4.31 19.93 0.62
N GLU A 195 -3.75 18.92 -0.06
CA GLU A 195 -2.47 19.04 -0.76
C GLU A 195 -2.52 20.08 -1.89
N ALA A 196 -3.64 20.19 -2.61
CA ALA A 196 -3.82 21.19 -3.65
C ALA A 196 -3.90 22.61 -3.06
N GLU A 197 -4.63 22.80 -1.97
CA GLU A 197 -4.70 24.09 -1.27
C GLU A 197 -3.35 24.47 -0.65
N LEU A 198 -2.60 23.51 -0.10
CA LEU A 198 -1.25 23.75 0.40
C LEU A 198 -0.31 24.24 -0.71
N ARG A 199 -0.39 23.65 -1.91
CA ARG A 199 0.41 24.14 -3.06
C ARG A 199 0.03 25.55 -3.47
N LYS A 200 -1.26 25.88 -3.52
CA LYS A 200 -1.73 27.24 -3.85
C LYS A 200 -1.24 28.27 -2.83
N THR A 201 -1.32 27.94 -1.55
CA THR A 201 -0.86 28.83 -0.47
C THR A 201 0.66 29.01 -0.52
N GLN A 202 1.44 27.95 -0.76
CA GLN A 202 2.89 28.04 -0.93
C GLN A 202 3.29 29.00 -2.06
N ILE A 203 2.59 28.95 -3.20
CA ILE A 203 2.83 29.86 -4.33
C ILE A 203 2.52 31.31 -3.94
N ARG A 204 1.39 31.55 -3.26
CA ARG A 204 1.01 32.90 -2.79
C ARG A 204 2.02 33.47 -1.80
N ILE A 205 2.49 32.65 -0.86
CA ILE A 205 3.50 33.05 0.13
C ILE A 205 4.81 33.42 -0.59
N SER A 206 5.27 32.58 -1.51
CA SER A 206 6.50 32.84 -2.26
C SER A 206 6.41 34.16 -3.05
N ALA A 207 5.29 34.42 -3.72
CA ALA A 207 5.07 35.67 -4.44
C ALA A 207 5.01 36.90 -3.50
N ALA A 208 4.43 36.75 -2.31
CA ALA A 208 4.39 37.80 -1.30
C ALA A 208 5.79 38.08 -0.73
N GLU A 209 6.60 37.05 -0.50
CA GLU A 209 8.00 37.18 -0.06
C GLU A 209 8.85 37.90 -1.10
N GLU A 210 8.74 37.53 -2.38
CA GLU A 210 9.43 38.22 -3.48
C GLU A 210 9.04 39.70 -3.54
N THR A 211 7.75 40.00 -3.38
CA THR A 211 7.24 41.39 -3.37
C THR A 211 7.81 42.16 -2.18
N ALA A 212 7.78 41.59 -0.98
CA ALA A 212 8.33 42.22 0.22
C ALA A 212 9.84 42.47 0.12
N ASP A 213 10.58 41.55 -0.51
CA ASP A 213 12.01 41.70 -0.74
C ASP A 213 12.31 42.81 -1.76
N MET A 214 11.53 42.93 -2.84
CA MET A 214 11.63 44.06 -3.77
C MET A 214 11.38 45.40 -3.08
N GLU A 215 10.33 45.50 -2.26
CA GLU A 215 10.04 46.71 -1.49
C GLU A 215 11.14 47.04 -0.47
N ARG A 216 11.75 46.03 0.16
CA ARG A 216 12.88 46.23 1.07
C ARG A 216 14.08 46.80 0.33
N LYS A 217 14.44 46.22 -0.83
CA LYS A 217 15.53 46.72 -1.68
C LYS A 217 15.28 48.16 -2.14
N HIS A 218 14.07 48.44 -2.66
CA HIS A 218 13.69 49.78 -3.10
C HIS A 218 13.78 50.80 -1.96
N ARG A 219 13.33 50.47 -0.74
CA ARG A 219 13.47 51.34 0.43
C ARG A 219 14.93 51.67 0.76
N LEU A 220 15.82 50.68 0.71
CA LEU A 220 17.25 50.87 0.95
C LEU A 220 17.87 51.78 -0.12
N GLU A 221 17.52 51.59 -1.39
CA GLU A 221 17.98 52.46 -2.48
C GLU A 221 17.51 53.92 -2.30
N CYS A 222 16.23 54.12 -1.97
CA CYS A 222 15.70 55.45 -1.67
C CYS A 222 16.43 56.09 -0.48
N GLN A 223 16.68 55.33 0.58
CA GLN A 223 17.41 55.81 1.76
C GLN A 223 18.84 56.21 1.41
N ALA A 224 19.56 55.40 0.63
CA ALA A 224 20.92 55.70 0.19
C ALA A 224 20.97 56.98 -0.67
N ARG A 225 20.01 57.15 -1.60
CA ARG A 225 19.89 58.37 -2.42
C ARG A 225 19.61 59.61 -1.56
N ALA A 226 18.70 59.52 -0.61
CA ALA A 226 18.39 60.62 0.30
C ALA A 226 19.60 61.02 1.16
N GLN A 227 20.35 60.03 1.67
CA GLN A 227 21.60 60.27 2.39
C GLN A 227 22.65 60.97 1.52
N ALA A 228 22.85 60.50 0.28
CA ALA A 228 23.80 61.10 -0.66
C ALA A 228 23.45 62.56 -0.98
N LEU A 229 22.16 62.85 -1.22
CA LEU A 229 21.68 64.22 -1.44
C LEU A 229 21.90 65.11 -0.20
N GLY A 230 21.63 64.58 1.01
CA GLY A 230 21.87 65.30 2.26
C GLY A 230 23.35 65.64 2.48
N ILE A 231 24.25 64.73 2.13
CA ILE A 231 25.71 64.96 2.18
C ILE A 231 26.11 66.03 1.15
N ALA A 232 25.62 65.94 -0.09
CA ALA A 232 25.92 66.90 -1.14
C ALA A 232 25.46 68.32 -0.78
N LEU A 233 24.26 68.47 -0.22
CA LEU A 233 23.74 69.76 0.23
C LEU A 233 24.60 70.37 1.36
N LYS A 234 25.06 69.55 2.31
CA LYS A 234 25.98 70.00 3.38
C LYS A 234 27.35 70.45 2.88
N ALA A 235 27.78 70.01 1.70
CA ALA A 235 29.08 70.38 1.14
C ALA A 235 29.04 71.71 0.37
N ILE A 236 27.84 72.20 0.02
CA ILE A 236 27.64 73.42 -0.77
C ILE A 236 27.26 74.61 0.13
N LEU A 237 26.72 74.36 1.33
CA LEU A 237 26.41 75.34 2.37
C LEU A 237 27.61 75.54 3.31
#